data_AF-A0A0P9MNE7-F1
#
_entry.id   AF-A0A0P9MNE7-F1
#
_cell.length_a   1.000
_cell.length_b   1.000
_cell.length_c   1.000
_cell.angle_alpha   90.00
_cell.angle_beta   90.00
_cell.angle_gamma   90.00
#
_symmetry.space_group_name_H-M   'P 1'
#
loop_
_entity.id
_entity.type
_entity.pdbx_description
1 polymer ?
#
loop_
_entity_poly.entity_id
_entity_poly.type
_entity_poly.pdbx_seq_one_letter_code
_entity_poly.pdbx_strand_id
1 'polypeptide(L)'
;MYMTDEAGADAKVIAVPHEKLSSMYSNVKECSDLPALLLAQIQHFFENYKALEPGKWVKMGRWGSADEAREDIRKSVAAYNLKKEACK
;
A
#
# COMPACT_ATOMS: atom_id res chain seq x y z
N MET A 1 -3.01 -0.10 2.49
CA MET A 1 -2.79 -0.65 3.84
C MET A 1 -1.81 0.25 4.57
N TYR A 2 -2.27 0.95 5.60
CA TYR A 2 -1.43 1.84 6.41
C TYR A 2 -0.71 1.02 7.49
N MET A 3 0.59 1.19 7.57
CA MET A 3 1.47 0.62 8.59
C MET A 3 2.60 1.60 8.91
N THR A 4 3.25 1.38 10.03
CA THR A 4 4.44 2.13 10.45
C THR A 4 5.52 1.12 10.79
N ASP A 5 6.74 1.39 10.38
CA ASP A 5 7.92 0.60 10.72
C ASP A 5 8.98 1.46 11.42
N GLU A 6 10.17 0.91 11.63
CA GLU A 6 11.28 1.60 12.27
C GLU A 6 11.70 2.92 11.61
N ALA A 7 11.39 3.12 10.33
CA ALA A 7 11.71 4.32 9.56
C ALA A 7 10.54 5.31 9.45
N GLY A 8 9.37 4.97 10.01
CA GLY A 8 8.19 5.82 10.03
C GLY A 8 7.01 5.25 9.23
N ALA A 9 6.21 6.14 8.65
CA ALA A 9 5.00 5.75 7.92
C ALA A 9 5.36 5.03 6.61
N ASP A 10 4.81 3.84 6.41
CA ASP A 10 5.21 2.94 5.32
C ASP A 10 3.98 2.27 4.67
N ALA A 11 3.07 3.10 4.14
CA ALA A 11 1.83 2.65 3.52
C ALA A 11 2.09 1.77 2.28
N LYS A 12 1.33 0.68 2.14
CA LYS A 12 1.35 -0.23 0.98
C LYS A 12 0.10 -0.03 0.13
N VAL A 13 0.28 0.30 -1.15
CA VAL A 13 -0.83 0.37 -2.13
C VAL A 13 -1.14 -1.04 -2.62
N ILE A 14 -2.42 -1.42 -2.64
CA ILE A 14 -2.90 -2.63 -3.31
C ILE A 14 -3.48 -2.21 -4.66
N ALA A 15 -3.07 -2.89 -5.72
CA ALA A 15 -3.54 -2.65 -7.07
C ALA A 15 -3.87 -3.96 -7.78
N VAL A 16 -4.80 -3.89 -8.71
CA VAL A 16 -5.17 -4.98 -9.61
C VAL A 16 -4.83 -4.60 -11.05
N PRO A 17 -4.64 -5.57 -11.95
CA PRO A 17 -4.43 -5.28 -13.37
C PRO A 17 -5.53 -4.40 -13.96
N HIS A 18 -5.16 -3.50 -14.85
CA HIS A 18 -6.11 -2.71 -15.62
C HIS A 18 -6.99 -3.63 -16.48
N GLU A 19 -8.27 -3.27 -16.69
CA GLU A 19 -9.25 -4.11 -17.40
C GLU A 19 -8.82 -4.51 -18.83
N LYS A 20 -8.07 -3.62 -19.51
CA LYS A 20 -7.43 -3.91 -20.81
C LYS A 20 -6.43 -5.09 -20.78
N LEU A 21 -5.89 -5.43 -19.61
CA LEU A 21 -4.96 -6.55 -19.40
C LEU A 21 -5.68 -7.79 -18.88
N SER A 22 -6.71 -7.61 -18.03
CA SER A 22 -7.49 -8.73 -17.49
C SER A 22 -8.86 -8.26 -17.00
N SER A 23 -9.92 -8.95 -17.44
CA SER A 23 -11.29 -8.72 -16.97
C SER A 23 -11.59 -9.37 -15.61
N MET A 24 -10.67 -10.17 -15.07
CA MET A 24 -10.85 -10.89 -13.79
C MET A 24 -11.14 -9.94 -12.62
N TYR A 25 -10.61 -8.72 -12.68
CA TYR A 25 -10.70 -7.73 -11.61
C TYR A 25 -11.61 -6.55 -11.94
N SER A 26 -12.39 -6.62 -13.03
CA SER A 26 -13.27 -5.52 -13.46
C SER A 26 -14.26 -5.08 -12.37
N ASN A 27 -14.65 -6.00 -11.48
CA ASN A 27 -15.58 -5.74 -10.38
C ASN A 27 -14.90 -5.34 -9.06
N VAL A 28 -13.56 -5.31 -9.00
CA VAL A 28 -12.83 -4.88 -7.80
C VAL A 28 -12.67 -3.37 -7.85
N LYS A 29 -13.43 -2.65 -7.02
CA LYS A 29 -13.42 -1.18 -6.93
C LYS A 29 -12.78 -0.71 -5.64
N GLU A 30 -12.94 -1.48 -4.57
CA GLU A 30 -12.34 -1.26 -3.26
C GLU A 30 -11.52 -2.47 -2.83
N CYS A 31 -10.61 -2.25 -1.87
CA CYS A 31 -9.80 -3.34 -1.32
C CYS A 31 -10.67 -4.43 -0.68
N SER A 32 -11.84 -4.06 -0.13
CA SER A 32 -12.82 -4.97 0.47
C SER A 32 -13.52 -5.90 -0.53
N ASP A 33 -13.42 -5.63 -1.84
CA ASP A 33 -13.97 -6.50 -2.87
C ASP A 33 -13.08 -7.74 -3.13
N LEU A 34 -11.86 -7.73 -2.58
CA LEU A 34 -10.97 -8.89 -2.60
C LEU A 34 -11.38 -9.92 -1.53
N PRO A 35 -11.05 -11.21 -1.71
CA PRO A 35 -11.32 -12.24 -0.71
C PRO A 35 -10.74 -11.87 0.66
N ALA A 36 -11.56 -11.94 1.72
CA ALA A 36 -11.14 -11.56 3.06
C ALA A 36 -9.90 -12.34 3.55
N LEU A 37 -9.79 -13.62 3.18
CA LEU A 37 -8.62 -14.45 3.48
C LEU A 37 -7.34 -13.87 2.86
N LEU A 38 -7.41 -13.37 1.63
CA LEU A 38 -6.26 -12.76 0.95
C LEU A 38 -5.80 -11.50 1.68
N LEU A 39 -6.74 -10.65 2.11
CA LEU A 39 -6.42 -9.45 2.89
C LEU A 39 -5.75 -9.81 4.22
N ALA A 40 -6.29 -10.82 4.92
CA ALA A 40 -5.71 -11.31 6.17
C ALA A 40 -4.29 -11.89 5.95
N GLN A 41 -4.06 -12.63 4.87
CA GLN A 41 -2.75 -13.16 4.51
C GLN A 41 -1.74 -12.03 4.22
N ILE A 42 -2.13 -11.00 3.48
CA ILE A 42 -1.28 -9.83 3.21
C ILE A 42 -0.92 -9.12 4.52
N GLN A 43 -1.90 -8.86 5.37
CA GLN A 43 -1.68 -8.22 6.67
C GLN A 43 -0.73 -9.05 7.53
N HIS A 44 -0.99 -10.35 7.66
CA HIS A 44 -0.16 -11.27 8.44
C HIS A 44 1.29 -11.31 7.95
N PHE A 45 1.49 -11.30 6.62
CA PHE A 45 2.83 -11.25 6.03
C PHE A 45 3.60 -10.01 6.52
N PHE A 46 3.03 -8.81 6.41
CA PHE A 46 3.71 -7.58 6.81
C PHE A 46 3.90 -7.46 8.33
N GLU A 47 2.99 -8.02 9.13
CA GLU A 47 3.16 -8.08 10.59
C GLU A 47 4.38 -8.90 11.01
N ASN A 48 4.74 -9.95 10.25
CA ASN A 48 5.67 -10.98 10.72
C ASN A 48 6.98 -11.07 9.93
N TYR A 49 7.06 -10.56 8.69
CA TYR A 49 8.23 -10.80 7.83
C TYR A 49 9.56 -10.27 8.40
N LYS A 50 9.51 -9.24 9.25
CA LYS A 50 10.67 -8.64 9.93
C LYS A 50 10.93 -9.20 11.34
N ALA A 51 10.14 -10.16 11.83
CA ALA A 51 10.15 -10.55 13.24
C ALA A 51 11.50 -11.08 13.77
N LEU A 52 12.36 -11.59 12.88
CA LEU A 52 13.69 -12.10 13.22
C LEU A 52 14.83 -11.13 12.90
N GLU A 53 14.52 -9.92 12.43
CA GLU A 53 15.50 -8.89 12.11
C GLU A 53 15.74 -7.98 13.32
N PRO A 54 16.94 -7.98 13.94
CA PRO A 54 17.20 -7.18 15.13
C PRO A 54 16.93 -5.69 14.93
N GLY A 55 16.13 -5.11 15.81
CA GLY A 55 15.78 -3.68 15.79
C GLY A 55 14.69 -3.29 14.78
N LYS A 56 14.16 -4.23 13.99
CA LYS A 56 13.05 -3.96 13.08
C LYS A 56 11.71 -4.37 13.68
N TRP A 57 10.68 -3.61 13.34
CA TRP A 57 9.33 -3.87 13.80
C TRP A 57 8.31 -3.32 12.81
N VAL A 58 7.09 -3.83 12.87
CA VAL A 58 5.95 -3.32 12.11
C VAL A 58 4.78 -3.13 13.05
N LYS A 59 4.10 -1.99 12.93
CA LYS A 59 2.82 -1.72 13.57
C LYS A 59 1.76 -1.52 12.51
N MET A 60 0.76 -2.40 12.52
CA MET A 60 -0.39 -2.27 11.63
C MET A 60 -1.30 -1.12 12.05
N GLY A 61 -1.75 -0.37 11.05
CA GLY A 61 -2.79 0.64 11.19
C GLY A 61 -4.11 0.10 10.69
N ARG A 62 -4.53 0.56 9.51
CA ARG A 62 -5.82 0.23 8.91
C ARG A 62 -5.72 -0.02 7.42
N TRP A 63 -6.73 -0.67 6.87
CA TRP A 63 -7.02 -0.62 5.45
C TRP A 63 -7.55 0.78 5.08
N GLY A 64 -7.08 1.30 3.96
CA GLY A 64 -7.55 2.57 3.38
C GLY A 64 -8.44 2.29 2.18
N SER A 65 -9.17 3.32 1.75
CA SER A 65 -9.98 3.29 0.52
C SER A 65 -9.14 3.41 -0.75
N ALA A 66 -9.74 3.09 -1.90
CA ALA A 66 -9.12 3.32 -3.20
C ALA A 66 -8.82 4.82 -3.46
N ASP A 67 -9.65 5.73 -2.96
CA ASP A 67 -9.43 7.18 -3.09
C ASP A 67 -8.24 7.66 -2.28
N GLU A 68 -8.09 7.19 -1.05
CA GLU A 68 -6.91 7.48 -0.23
C GLU A 68 -5.63 6.97 -0.91
N ALA A 69 -5.67 5.76 -1.48
CA ALA A 69 -4.53 5.21 -2.22
C ALA A 69 -4.18 6.07 -3.46
N ARG A 70 -5.18 6.54 -4.22
CA ARG A 70 -4.97 7.46 -5.35
C ARG A 70 -4.35 8.77 -4.88
N GLU A 71 -4.79 9.30 -3.76
CA GLU A 71 -4.28 10.55 -3.21
C GLU A 71 -2.82 10.41 -2.75
N ASP A 72 -2.47 9.32 -2.07
CA ASP A 72 -1.10 9.04 -1.66
C ASP A 72 -0.16 8.88 -2.87
N ILE A 73 -0.63 8.29 -3.98
CA ILE A 73 0.11 8.24 -5.24
C ILE A 73 0.34 9.66 -5.78
N ARG A 74 -0.70 10.50 -5.87
CA ARG A 74 -0.58 11.88 -6.37
C ARG A 74 0.42 12.69 -5.54
N LYS A 75 0.33 12.62 -4.21
CA LYS A 75 1.26 13.28 -3.29
C LYS A 75 2.70 12.80 -3.50
N SER A 76 2.90 11.49 -3.66
CA SER A 76 4.22 10.92 -3.90
C SER A 76 4.84 11.41 -5.21
N VAL A 77 4.04 11.48 -6.28
CA VAL A 77 4.47 12.02 -7.59
C VAL A 77 4.80 13.52 -7.48
N ALA A 78 3.95 14.30 -6.81
CA ALA A 78 4.17 15.73 -6.61
C ALA A 78 5.46 16.01 -5.81
N ALA A 79 5.67 15.28 -4.70
CA ALA A 79 6.88 15.39 -3.89
C ALA A 79 8.15 15.04 -4.69
N TYR A 80 8.10 14.00 -5.52
CA TYR A 80 9.20 13.65 -6.43
C TYR A 80 9.51 14.79 -7.41
N ASN A 81 8.49 15.37 -8.05
CA ASN A 81 8.67 16.45 -9.02
C ASN A 81 9.24 17.72 -8.37
N LEU A 82 8.71 18.12 -7.20
CA LEU A 82 9.22 19.27 -6.46
C LEU A 82 10.70 19.10 -6.09
N LYS A 83 11.08 17.91 -5.59
CA LYS A 83 12.48 17.61 -5.29
C LYS A 83 13.36 17.64 -6.54
N LYS A 84 12.85 17.13 -7.67
CA LYS A 84 13.55 17.15 -8.95
C LYS A 84 13.77 18.57 -9.47
N GLU A 85 12.80 19.47 -9.29
CA GLU A 85 12.92 20.88 -9.67
C GLU A 85 13.88 21.65 -8.76
N ALA A 86 13.85 21.41 -7.45
CA ALA A 86 14.75 22.05 -6.50
C ALA A 86 16.23 21.62 -6.63
N CYS A 87 16.48 20.46 -7.23
CA CYS A 87 17.83 19.95 -7.51
C CYS A 87 18.38 20.35 -8.89
N LYS A 88 17.61 21.10 -9.70
CA LYS A 88 18.10 21.71 -10.94
C LYS A 88 18.63 23.10 -10.67
#